data_AF-A0A929ZHK3-F1
#
_entry.id   AF-A0A929ZHK3-F1
#
_cell.length_a   1.000
_cell.length_b   1.000
_cell.length_c   1.000
_cell.angle_alpha   90.00
_cell.angle_beta   90.00
_cell.angle_gamma   90.00
#
_symmetry.space_group_name_H-M   'P 1'
#
loop_
_entity.id
_entity.type
_entity.pdbx_description
1 polymer ?
#
loop_
_entity_poly.entity_id
_entity_poly.type
_entity_poly.pdbx_seq_one_letter_code
_entity_poly.pdbx_strand_id
1 'polypeptide(L)'
;MNFFDIFVKTLSNEKINSAIISSVAIILLGYVMRRKKVFDDRTAKVLTQVVLSVSIAALAFKSFMAPIKPETFTQGLNVLIWGIVIYILLIFLTIPLYAKFEGDEQDALRVLSIFGSTTFFGIPIVSAIYGAEGALYASIFNIGYRIFLYSYGYIKMSGLKMTSKNIKSMFLNPIVIATFLGLFLWLAQAYLPQV
;
A
#
# COMPACT_ATOMS: atom_id res chain seq x y z
N MET A 1 15.24 24.69 12.12
CA MET A 1 15.93 23.59 11.41
C MET A 1 15.92 23.91 9.93
N ASN A 2 17.09 23.94 9.28
CA ASN A 2 17.16 24.18 7.84
C ASN A 2 16.70 22.93 7.08
N PHE A 3 16.04 23.13 5.93
CA PHE A 3 15.57 22.04 5.06
C PHE A 3 16.72 21.10 4.66
N PHE A 4 17.92 21.66 4.46
CA PHE A 4 19.12 20.89 4.13
C PHE A 4 19.54 19.94 5.25
N ASP A 5 19.41 20.35 6.51
CA ASP A 5 19.72 19.49 7.66
C ASP A 5 18.71 18.35 7.78
N ILE A 6 17.43 18.61 7.53
CA ILE A 6 16.39 17.57 7.50
C ILE A 6 16.66 16.58 6.37
N PHE A 7 17.07 17.07 5.19
CA PHE A 7 17.40 16.24 4.05
C PHE A 7 18.59 15.33 4.34
N VAL A 8 19.71 15.88 4.83
CA VAL A 8 20.92 15.11 5.19
C VAL A 8 20.62 14.10 6.31
N LYS A 9 19.83 14.49 7.31
CA LYS A 9 19.46 13.61 8.43
C LYS A 9 18.52 12.47 8.00
N THR A 10 17.68 12.71 7.00
CA THR A 10 16.82 11.69 6.38
C THR A 10 17.66 10.70 5.55
N LEU A 11 18.58 11.22 4.74
CA LEU A 11 19.47 10.42 3.89
C LEU A 11 20.58 9.70 4.68
N SER A 12 20.87 10.12 5.91
CA SER A 12 21.81 9.42 6.80
C SER A 12 21.12 8.41 7.71
N ASN A 13 19.79 8.28 7.63
CA ASN A 13 19.06 7.35 8.45
C ASN A 13 19.31 5.91 7.96
N GLU A 14 19.93 5.08 8.81
CA GLU A 14 20.28 3.71 8.46
C GLU A 14 19.09 2.87 7.99
N LYS A 15 17.90 3.07 8.58
CA LYS A 15 16.70 2.34 8.16
C LYS A 15 16.31 2.73 6.73
N ILE A 16 16.34 4.01 6.41
CA ILE A 16 15.98 4.52 5.07
C ILE A 16 17.02 4.03 4.05
N ASN A 17 18.30 4.16 4.36
CA ASN A 17 19.38 3.70 3.48
C ASN A 17 19.32 2.19 3.24
N SER A 18 19.14 1.39 4.29
CA SER A 18 19.00 -0.07 4.15
C SER A 18 17.82 -0.44 3.24
N ALA A 19 16.71 0.28 3.36
CA ALA A 19 15.51 -0.01 2.60
C ALA A 19 15.70 0.39 1.13
N ILE A 20 16.37 1.51 0.86
CA ILE A 20 16.68 1.98 -0.51
C ILE A 20 17.64 1.00 -1.18
N ILE A 21 18.76 0.71 -0.52
CA ILE A 21 19.80 -0.19 -1.04
C ILE A 21 19.21 -1.58 -1.32
N SER A 22 18.41 -2.12 -0.39
CA SER A 22 17.76 -3.42 -0.57
C SER A 22 16.81 -3.42 -1.77
N SER A 23 16.01 -2.36 -1.93
CA SER A 23 15.06 -2.24 -3.05
C SER A 23 15.79 -2.16 -4.38
N VAL A 24 16.84 -1.33 -4.47
CA VAL A 24 17.67 -1.19 -5.68
C VAL A 24 18.37 -2.50 -6.01
N ALA A 25 18.92 -3.20 -5.01
CA ALA A 25 19.58 -4.49 -5.21
C ALA A 25 18.62 -5.55 -5.76
N ILE A 26 17.39 -5.64 -5.23
CA ILE A 26 16.37 -6.58 -5.72
C ILE A 26 15.96 -6.25 -7.16
N ILE A 27 15.78 -4.97 -7.49
CA ILE A 27 15.46 -4.52 -8.85
C ILE A 27 16.58 -4.90 -9.82
N LEU A 28 17.84 -4.64 -9.45
CA LEU A 28 19.01 -5.00 -10.26
C LEU A 28 19.13 -6.51 -10.46
N LEU A 29 18.89 -7.31 -9.42
CA LEU A 29 18.85 -8.77 -9.52
C LEU A 29 17.78 -9.23 -10.51
N GLY A 30 16.56 -8.72 -10.39
CA GLY A 30 15.47 -9.03 -11.33
C GLY A 30 15.82 -8.66 -12.77
N TYR A 31 16.44 -7.50 -12.97
CA TYR A 31 16.92 -7.05 -14.28
C TYR A 31 18.00 -7.99 -14.86
N VAL A 32 18.99 -8.39 -14.05
CA VAL A 32 20.04 -9.31 -14.49
C VAL A 32 19.48 -10.69 -14.84
N MET A 33 18.54 -11.22 -14.05
CA MET A 33 17.88 -12.50 -14.31
C MET A 33 17.08 -12.48 -15.63
N ARG A 34 16.39 -11.37 -15.90
CA ARG A 34 15.71 -11.13 -17.18
C ARG A 34 16.71 -11.06 -18.34
N ARG A 35 17.80 -10.30 -18.20
CA ARG A 35 18.82 -10.14 -19.24
C ARG A 35 19.55 -11.45 -19.55
N LYS A 36 19.77 -12.30 -18.55
CA LYS A 36 20.34 -13.65 -18.70
C LYS A 36 19.33 -14.68 -19.24
N LYS A 37 18.11 -14.28 -19.60
CA LYS A 37 17.01 -15.16 -20.04
C LYS A 37 16.65 -16.27 -19.04
N VAL A 38 17.01 -16.09 -17.76
CA VAL A 38 16.56 -16.97 -16.68
C VAL A 38 15.06 -16.77 -16.43
N PHE A 39 14.59 -15.53 -16.56
CA PHE A 39 13.16 -15.19 -16.58
C PHE A 39 12.70 -14.87 -18.00
N ASP A 40 11.93 -15.78 -18.58
CA ASP A 40 11.20 -15.56 -19.84
C ASP A 40 9.90 -14.76 -19.60
N ASP A 41 9.19 -14.42 -20.68
CA ASP A 41 7.93 -13.67 -20.60
C ASP A 41 6.83 -14.38 -19.81
N ARG A 42 6.83 -15.72 -19.87
CA ARG A 42 5.89 -16.53 -19.10
C ARG A 42 6.21 -16.44 -17.61
N THR A 43 7.47 -16.58 -17.22
CA THR A 43 7.92 -16.49 -15.83
C THR A 43 7.67 -15.11 -15.26
N ALA A 44 7.91 -14.04 -16.03
CA ALA A 44 7.58 -12.69 -15.62
C ALA A 44 6.07 -12.53 -15.34
N LYS A 45 5.19 -13.05 -16.21
CA LYS A 45 3.74 -13.05 -15.97
C LYS A 45 3.35 -13.84 -14.72
N VAL A 46 3.93 -15.03 -14.51
CA VAL A 46 3.65 -15.86 -13.33
C VAL A 46 4.12 -15.16 -12.05
N LEU A 47 5.32 -14.59 -12.03
CA LEU A 47 5.81 -13.80 -10.89
C LEU A 47 4.90 -12.62 -10.58
N THR A 48 4.51 -11.85 -11.61
CA THR A 48 3.54 -10.75 -11.45
C THR A 48 2.23 -11.28 -10.85
N GLN A 49 1.71 -12.40 -11.34
CA GLN A 49 0.47 -12.99 -10.81
C GLN A 49 0.62 -13.43 -9.35
N VAL A 50 1.73 -14.05 -8.96
CA VAL A 50 2.00 -14.47 -7.56
C VAL A 50 2.18 -13.27 -6.64
N VAL A 51 2.91 -12.25 -7.08
CA VAL A 51 3.10 -11.01 -6.33
C VAL A 51 1.76 -10.33 -6.13
N LEU A 52 0.98 -10.18 -7.21
CA LEU A 52 -0.30 -9.50 -7.17
C LEU A 52 -1.34 -10.27 -6.37
N SER A 53 -1.39 -11.60 -6.43
CA SER A 53 -2.43 -12.40 -5.74
C SER A 53 -2.05 -12.80 -4.31
N VAL A 54 -0.86 -13.36 -4.10
CA VAL A 54 -0.46 -13.98 -2.83
C VAL A 54 0.30 -12.99 -1.96
N SER A 55 1.32 -12.33 -2.52
CA SER A 55 2.21 -11.48 -1.71
C SER A 55 1.48 -10.24 -1.18
N ILE A 56 0.69 -9.61 -2.05
CA ILE A 56 -0.18 -8.49 -1.69
C ILE A 56 -1.21 -8.90 -0.62
N ALA A 57 -1.86 -10.06 -0.75
CA ALA A 57 -2.82 -10.56 0.23
C ALA A 57 -2.16 -10.83 1.59
N ALA A 58 -0.99 -11.47 1.59
CA ALA A 58 -0.21 -11.72 2.81
C ALA A 58 0.27 -10.41 3.46
N LEU A 59 0.70 -9.43 2.67
CA LEU A 59 1.11 -8.12 3.16
C LEU A 59 -0.07 -7.35 3.77
N ALA A 60 -1.25 -7.43 3.14
CA ALA A 60 -2.49 -6.89 3.69
C ALA A 60 -2.73 -7.51 5.08
N PHE A 61 -2.87 -8.84 5.15
CA PHE A 61 -3.13 -9.58 6.39
C PHE A 61 -2.12 -9.28 7.50
N LYS A 62 -0.81 -9.35 7.22
CA LYS A 62 0.25 -9.06 8.20
C LYS A 62 0.09 -7.69 8.85
N SER A 63 -0.39 -6.71 8.09
CA SER A 63 -0.45 -5.33 8.61
C SER A 63 -1.69 -5.06 9.44
N PHE A 64 -2.72 -5.91 9.31
CA PHE A 64 -3.85 -5.95 10.23
C PHE A 64 -3.50 -6.64 11.56
N MET A 65 -2.44 -7.46 11.62
CA MET A 65 -1.96 -8.07 12.87
C MET A 65 -1.06 -7.15 13.70
N ALA A 66 -0.92 -5.87 13.34
CA ALA A 66 -0.14 -4.93 14.15
C ALA A 66 -0.82 -4.72 15.52
N PRO A 67 -0.10 -4.87 16.64
CA PRO A 67 -0.69 -4.85 17.98
C PRO A 67 -1.30 -3.48 18.32
N ILE A 68 -2.54 -3.48 18.81
CA ILE A 68 -3.26 -2.29 19.24
C ILE A 68 -3.17 -2.18 20.77
N LYS A 69 -2.74 -1.02 21.28
CA LYS A 69 -2.91 -0.66 22.69
C LYS A 69 -4.30 0.00 22.91
N PRO A 70 -5.03 -0.30 23.99
CA PRO A 70 -6.39 0.19 24.23
C PRO A 70 -6.52 1.73 24.22
N GLU A 71 -5.54 2.45 24.75
CA GLU A 71 -5.53 3.91 24.85
C GLU A 71 -5.44 4.61 23.48
N THR A 72 -4.74 3.98 22.53
CA THR A 72 -4.57 4.47 21.15
C THR A 72 -5.73 4.08 20.22
N PHE A 73 -6.68 3.27 20.66
CA PHE A 73 -7.70 2.66 19.79
C PHE A 73 -8.72 3.68 19.25
N THR A 74 -9.23 4.58 20.08
CA THR A 74 -10.20 5.61 19.66
C THR A 74 -9.59 6.61 18.68
N GLN A 75 -8.37 7.06 18.97
CA GLN A 75 -7.61 7.93 18.05
C GLN A 75 -7.24 7.18 16.77
N GLY A 76 -6.84 5.91 16.87
CA GLY A 76 -6.58 5.04 15.71
C GLY A 76 -7.80 4.87 14.82
N LEU A 77 -8.99 4.69 15.40
CA LEU A 77 -10.23 4.56 14.65
C LEU A 77 -10.59 5.86 13.91
N ASN A 78 -10.38 7.03 14.54
CA ASN A 78 -10.49 8.31 13.86
C ASN A 78 -9.48 8.45 12.70
N VAL A 79 -8.22 8.07 12.91
CA VAL A 79 -7.18 8.10 11.86
C VAL A 79 -7.54 7.16 10.70
N LEU A 80 -8.12 6.00 10.98
CA LEU A 80 -8.61 5.06 9.97
C LEU A 80 -9.73 5.68 9.12
N ILE A 81 -10.73 6.29 9.77
CA ILE A 81 -11.85 6.97 9.08
C ILE A 81 -11.30 8.09 8.18
N TRP A 82 -10.42 8.95 8.73
CA TRP A 82 -9.78 10.01 7.96
C TRP A 82 -8.92 9.48 6.81
N GLY A 83 -8.23 8.36 7.01
CA GLY A 83 -7.51 7.66 5.95
C GLY A 83 -8.43 7.26 4.81
N ILE A 84 -9.56 6.65 5.13
CA ILE A 84 -10.55 6.26 4.12
C ILE A 84 -11.08 7.49 3.37
N VAL A 85 -11.45 8.55 4.09
CA VAL A 85 -11.97 9.80 3.50
C VAL A 85 -10.94 10.46 2.58
N ILE A 86 -9.67 10.55 2.99
CA ILE A 86 -8.60 11.14 2.18
C ILE A 86 -8.39 10.38 0.87
N TYR A 87 -8.39 9.03 0.90
CA TYR A 87 -8.24 8.27 -0.34
C TYR A 87 -9.45 8.40 -1.26
N ILE A 88 -10.66 8.49 -0.72
CA ILE A 88 -11.86 8.81 -1.51
C ILE A 88 -11.69 10.18 -2.19
N LEU A 89 -11.30 11.20 -1.43
CA LEU A 89 -11.08 12.55 -1.96
C LEU A 89 -10.00 12.57 -3.04
N LEU A 90 -8.88 11.87 -2.84
CA LEU A 90 -7.81 11.73 -3.84
C LEU A 90 -8.32 11.06 -5.13
N ILE A 91 -9.12 9.99 -5.01
CA ILE A 91 -9.72 9.33 -6.18
C ILE A 91 -10.59 10.30 -6.98
N PHE A 92 -11.42 11.11 -6.32
CA PHE A 92 -12.25 12.11 -6.99
C PHE A 92 -11.43 13.26 -7.56
N LEU A 93 -10.42 13.75 -6.83
CA LEU A 93 -9.56 14.85 -7.24
C LEU A 93 -8.77 14.51 -8.51
N THR A 94 -8.34 13.26 -8.66
CA THR A 94 -7.62 12.83 -9.86
C THR A 94 -8.49 12.74 -11.13
N ILE A 95 -9.82 12.75 -11.02
CA ILE A 95 -10.73 12.74 -12.18
C ILE A 95 -10.53 14.00 -13.06
N PRO A 96 -10.74 15.23 -12.54
CA PRO A 96 -10.55 16.44 -13.36
C PRO A 96 -9.07 16.68 -13.72
N LEU A 97 -8.14 16.32 -12.84
CA LEU A 97 -6.70 16.54 -13.03
C LEU A 97 -6.13 15.80 -14.25
N TYR A 98 -6.59 14.57 -14.48
CA TYR A 98 -6.12 13.73 -15.60
C TYR A 98 -7.17 13.54 -16.68
N ALA A 99 -8.22 14.36 -16.72
CA ALA A 99 -9.30 14.28 -17.71
C ALA A 99 -8.83 14.43 -19.16
N LYS A 100 -7.65 15.03 -19.38
CA LYS A 100 -7.05 15.22 -20.72
C LYS A 100 -6.37 13.97 -21.28
N PHE A 101 -6.09 12.97 -20.45
CA PHE A 101 -5.47 11.71 -20.85
C PHE A 101 -6.55 10.65 -21.05
N GLU A 102 -6.33 9.69 -21.94
CA GLU A 102 -7.28 8.62 -22.24
C GLU A 102 -6.65 7.24 -22.07
N GLY A 103 -7.49 6.24 -21.78
CA GLY A 103 -7.06 4.84 -21.70
C GLY A 103 -6.08 4.54 -20.57
N ASP A 104 -5.13 3.63 -20.84
CA ASP A 104 -4.20 3.09 -19.84
C ASP A 104 -3.27 4.17 -19.24
N GLU A 105 -2.95 5.23 -19.99
CA GLU A 105 -2.11 6.33 -19.52
C GLU A 105 -2.82 7.12 -18.42
N GLN A 106 -4.10 7.43 -18.61
CA GLN A 106 -4.92 8.09 -17.59
C GLN A 106 -4.98 7.24 -16.32
N ASP A 107 -5.16 5.93 -16.49
CA ASP A 107 -5.33 5.00 -15.38
C ASP A 107 -4.05 4.84 -14.57
N ALA A 108 -2.90 4.73 -15.24
CA ALA A 108 -1.60 4.71 -14.60
C ALA A 108 -1.31 6.02 -13.84
N LEU A 109 -1.53 7.18 -14.46
CA LEU A 109 -1.29 8.48 -13.83
C LEU A 109 -2.16 8.69 -12.60
N ARG A 110 -3.44 8.31 -12.66
CA ARG A 110 -4.35 8.42 -11.52
C ARG A 110 -3.92 7.51 -10.37
N VAL A 111 -3.62 6.24 -10.65
CA VAL A 111 -3.21 5.28 -9.62
C VAL A 111 -1.89 5.71 -8.98
N LEU A 112 -0.90 6.14 -9.76
CA LEU A 112 0.39 6.60 -9.23
C LEU A 112 0.24 7.85 -8.34
N SER A 113 -0.67 8.76 -8.68
CA SER A 113 -0.93 9.97 -7.89
C SER A 113 -1.74 9.71 -6.63
N ILE A 114 -2.67 8.76 -6.65
CA ILE A 114 -3.44 8.37 -5.46
C ILE A 114 -2.57 7.55 -4.49
N PHE A 115 -1.80 6.61 -5.02
CA PHE A 115 -1.08 5.61 -4.23
C PHE A 115 0.43 5.86 -4.21
N GLY A 116 0.84 6.90 -3.48
CA GLY A 116 2.24 7.13 -3.16
C GLY A 116 2.85 6.05 -2.27
N SER A 117 4.19 6.03 -2.16
CA SER A 117 4.92 5.08 -1.32
C SER A 117 4.92 5.49 0.16
N THR A 118 3.73 5.42 0.77
CA THR A 118 3.46 5.80 2.16
C THR A 118 4.11 4.87 3.18
N THR A 119 4.27 3.59 2.85
CA THR A 119 4.93 2.62 3.74
C THR A 119 6.43 2.85 3.81
N PHE A 120 7.05 3.21 2.69
CA PHE A 120 8.50 3.35 2.60
C PHE A 120 8.98 4.75 2.99
N PHE A 121 8.29 5.80 2.54
CA PHE A 121 8.68 7.18 2.86
C PHE A 121 7.81 7.78 3.96
N GLY A 122 6.50 7.55 3.91
CA GLY A 122 5.56 8.15 4.88
C GLY A 122 5.83 7.73 6.32
N ILE A 123 5.91 6.43 6.59
CA ILE A 123 6.11 5.91 7.97
C ILE A 123 7.44 6.40 8.56
N PRO A 124 8.61 6.32 7.89
CA PRO A 124 9.86 6.84 8.46
C PRO A 124 9.83 8.35 8.72
N ILE A 125 9.21 9.15 7.83
CA ILE A 125 9.10 10.61 8.02
C ILE A 125 8.24 10.92 9.24
N VAL A 126 7.06 10.31 9.35
CA VAL A 126 6.19 10.50 10.51
C VAL A 126 6.87 10.01 11.79
N SER A 127 7.60 8.90 11.72
CA SER A 127 8.35 8.36 12.86
C SER A 127 9.50 9.28 13.29
N ALA A 128 10.17 9.96 12.36
CA ALA A 128 11.24 10.89 12.69
C ALA A 128 10.73 12.16 13.42
N ILE A 129 9.49 12.57 13.14
CA ILE A 129 8.88 13.78 13.73
C ILE A 129 8.13 13.45 15.02
N TYR A 130 7.34 12.38 15.02
CA TYR A 130 6.38 12.02 16.08
C TYR A 130 6.74 10.73 16.83
N GLY A 131 7.93 10.17 16.58
CA GLY A 131 8.41 8.98 17.28
C GLY A 131 7.61 7.71 16.99
N ALA A 132 7.53 6.82 17.98
CA ALA A 132 6.86 5.54 17.85
C ALA A 132 5.33 5.65 17.71
N GLU A 133 4.73 6.65 18.37
CA GLU A 133 3.29 6.90 18.34
C GLU A 133 2.82 7.36 16.95
N GLY A 134 3.56 8.28 16.32
CA GLY A 134 3.28 8.66 14.94
C GLY A 134 3.45 7.51 13.94
N ALA A 135 4.44 6.63 14.15
CA ALA A 135 4.61 5.45 13.32
C ALA A 135 3.40 4.49 13.41
N LEU A 136 2.82 4.37 14.61
CA LEU A 136 1.59 3.60 14.83
C LEU A 136 0.41 4.22 14.09
N TYR A 137 0.16 5.53 14.22
CA TYR A 137 -0.93 6.18 13.50
C TYR A 137 -0.74 6.16 11.97
N ALA A 138 0.47 6.34 11.46
CA ALA A 138 0.77 6.20 10.04
C ALA A 138 0.52 4.77 9.52
N SER A 139 0.74 3.76 10.36
CA SER A 139 0.45 2.36 10.04
C SER A 139 -1.07 2.11 9.99
N ILE A 140 -1.83 2.70 10.91
CA ILE A 140 -3.30 2.64 10.92
C ILE A 140 -3.89 3.38 9.71
N PHE A 141 -3.39 4.57 9.39
CA PHE A 141 -3.77 5.29 8.16
C PHE A 141 -3.54 4.45 6.90
N ASN A 142 -2.42 3.70 6.87
CA ASN A 142 -2.10 2.81 5.76
C ASN A 142 -3.13 1.67 5.58
N ILE A 143 -3.96 1.34 6.57
CA ILE A 143 -5.04 0.38 6.37
C ILE A 143 -6.00 0.89 5.28
N GLY A 144 -6.42 2.16 5.35
CA GLY A 144 -7.25 2.79 4.32
C GLY A 144 -6.56 2.77 2.94
N TYR A 145 -5.26 3.09 2.90
CA TYR A 145 -4.45 2.97 1.69
C TYR A 145 -4.53 1.58 1.06
N ARG A 146 -4.33 0.50 1.84
CA ARG A 146 -4.38 -0.87 1.32
C ARG A 146 -5.77 -1.23 0.80
N ILE A 147 -6.83 -0.81 1.48
CA ILE A 147 -8.21 -1.05 1.05
C ILE A 147 -8.41 -0.49 -0.36
N PHE A 148 -8.03 0.77 -0.61
CA PHE A 148 -8.21 1.39 -1.92
C PHE A 148 -7.20 0.90 -2.97
N LEU A 149 -5.94 0.64 -2.58
CA LEU A 149 -4.92 0.14 -3.49
C LEU A 149 -5.35 -1.21 -4.08
N TYR A 150 -5.85 -2.09 -3.23
CA TYR A 150 -6.20 -3.46 -3.62
C TYR A 150 -7.63 -3.64 -4.09
N SER A 151 -8.49 -2.62 -3.93
CA SER A 151 -9.78 -2.54 -4.61
C SER A 151 -9.63 -1.71 -5.89
N TYR A 152 -9.65 -0.38 -5.76
CA TYR A 152 -9.63 0.57 -6.88
C TYR A 152 -8.36 0.47 -7.72
N GLY A 153 -7.18 0.48 -7.10
CA GLY A 153 -5.89 0.44 -7.82
C GLY A 153 -5.73 -0.84 -8.64
N TYR A 154 -6.04 -1.98 -8.03
CA TYR A 154 -6.05 -3.27 -8.73
C TYR A 154 -6.99 -3.26 -9.94
N ILE A 155 -8.23 -2.78 -9.81
CA ILE A 155 -9.19 -2.73 -10.93
C ILE A 155 -8.64 -1.92 -12.09
N LYS A 156 -8.16 -0.71 -11.78
CA LYS A 156 -7.71 0.25 -12.78
C LYS A 156 -6.47 -0.23 -13.52
N MET A 157 -5.54 -0.91 -12.83
CA MET A 157 -4.32 -1.44 -13.44
C MET A 157 -4.45 -2.82 -14.08
N SER A 158 -5.48 -3.61 -13.72
CA SER A 158 -5.62 -4.99 -14.23
C SER A 158 -6.11 -5.06 -15.68
N GLY A 159 -6.57 -3.94 -16.27
CA GLY A 159 -7.16 -3.92 -17.62
C GLY A 159 -8.46 -4.74 -17.75
N LEU A 160 -9.04 -5.20 -16.64
CA LEU A 160 -10.27 -5.98 -16.62
C LEU A 160 -11.47 -5.04 -16.77
N LYS A 161 -12.28 -5.23 -17.82
CA LYS A 161 -13.52 -4.46 -18.01
C LYS A 161 -14.45 -4.64 -16.80
N MET A 162 -15.10 -3.57 -16.34
CA MET A 162 -16.07 -3.59 -15.23
C MET A 162 -17.38 -4.27 -15.65
N THR A 163 -17.37 -5.60 -15.75
CA THR A 163 -18.55 -6.44 -16.00
C THR A 163 -19.01 -7.07 -14.69
N SER A 164 -20.32 -7.33 -14.47
CA SER A 164 -20.83 -7.96 -13.24
C SER A 164 -20.12 -9.28 -12.87
N LYS A 165 -19.62 -10.02 -13.86
CA LYS A 165 -18.80 -11.23 -13.67
C LYS A 165 -17.42 -10.93 -13.08
N ASN A 166 -16.81 -9.81 -13.50
CA ASN A 166 -15.51 -9.34 -13.00
C ASN A 166 -15.65 -8.69 -11.62
N ILE A 167 -16.78 -8.04 -11.32
CA ILE A 167 -17.10 -7.52 -9.97
C ILE A 167 -17.31 -8.67 -8.97
N LYS A 168 -18.03 -9.74 -9.35
CA LYS A 168 -18.12 -10.95 -8.51
C LYS A 168 -16.75 -11.59 -8.29
N SER A 169 -15.96 -11.73 -9.35
CA SER A 169 -14.60 -12.30 -9.27
C SER A 169 -13.63 -11.40 -8.48
N MET A 170 -13.90 -10.10 -8.41
CA MET A 170 -13.18 -9.12 -7.59
C MET A 170 -13.46 -9.31 -6.09
N PHE A 171 -14.73 -9.43 -5.69
CA PHE A 171 -15.05 -9.68 -4.28
C PHE A 171 -14.56 -11.07 -3.83
N LEU A 172 -14.50 -12.01 -4.77
CA LEU A 172 -13.87 -13.33 -4.60
C LEU A 172 -12.34 -13.29 -4.74
N ASN A 173 -11.73 -12.13 -5.00
CA ASN A 173 -10.29 -12.01 -5.09
C ASN A 173 -9.69 -12.25 -3.70
N PRO A 174 -8.73 -13.19 -3.56
CA PRO A 174 -8.07 -13.49 -2.29
C PRO A 174 -7.54 -12.26 -1.56
N ILE A 175 -7.12 -11.23 -2.29
CA ILE A 175 -6.62 -9.97 -1.72
C ILE A 175 -7.74 -9.18 -1.03
N VAL A 176 -8.88 -9.05 -1.70
CA VAL A 176 -10.04 -8.32 -1.18
C VAL A 176 -10.59 -9.05 0.04
N ILE A 177 -10.71 -10.39 -0.05
CA ILE A 177 -11.10 -11.25 1.07
C ILE A 177 -10.12 -11.11 2.24
N ALA A 178 -8.81 -11.21 2.00
CA ALA A 178 -7.78 -11.06 3.03
C ALA A 178 -7.79 -9.67 3.68
N THR A 179 -8.14 -8.64 2.91
CA THR A 179 -8.28 -7.27 3.41
C THR A 179 -9.49 -7.13 4.32
N PHE A 180 -10.65 -7.65 3.91
CA PHE A 180 -11.85 -7.64 4.76
C PHE A 180 -11.71 -8.54 5.99
N LEU A 181 -11.12 -9.73 5.86
CA LEU A 181 -10.81 -10.61 6.99
C LEU A 181 -9.81 -9.95 7.95
N GLY A 182 -8.76 -9.32 7.42
CA GLY A 182 -7.80 -8.58 8.23
C GLY A 182 -8.45 -7.42 8.98
N LEU A 183 -9.32 -6.64 8.32
CA LEU A 183 -10.08 -5.56 8.97
C LEU A 183 -11.04 -6.11 10.03
N PHE A 184 -11.72 -7.22 9.76
CA PHE A 184 -12.60 -7.88 10.73
C PHE A 184 -11.83 -8.37 11.96
N LEU A 185 -10.69 -9.04 11.76
CA LEU A 185 -9.81 -9.50 12.83
C LEU A 185 -9.21 -8.32 13.62
N TRP A 186 -8.85 -7.24 12.95
CA TRP A 186 -8.34 -6.01 13.59
C TRP A 186 -9.40 -5.36 14.49
N LEU A 187 -10.66 -5.28 14.02
CA LEU A 187 -11.78 -4.84 14.86
C LEU A 187 -12.08 -5.81 16.01
N ALA A 188 -11.96 -7.12 15.75
CA ALA A 188 -12.16 -8.17 16.76
C ALA A 188 -11.02 -8.23 17.78
N GLN A 189 -9.84 -7.68 17.48
CA GLN A 189 -8.70 -7.61 18.39
C GLN A 189 -9.01 -6.74 19.63
N ALA A 190 -9.98 -5.84 19.54
CA ALA A 190 -10.51 -5.10 20.69
C ALA A 190 -11.32 -5.99 21.66
N TYR A 191 -11.80 -7.15 21.20
CA TYR A 191 -12.63 -8.11 21.96
C TYR A 191 -11.92 -9.44 22.27
N LEU A 192 -10.75 -9.68 21.69
CA LEU A 192 -9.94 -10.87 21.93
C LEU A 192 -8.95 -10.63 23.07
N PRO A 193 -8.79 -11.57 24.02
CA PRO A 193 -7.80 -11.46 25.07
C PRO A 193 -6.41 -11.37 24.44
N GLN A 194 -5.69 -10.29 24.75
CA GLN A 194 -4.31 -10.12 24.34
C GLN A 194 -3.46 -11.08 25.17
N VAL A 195 -2.86 -12.08 24.52
CA VAL A 195 -1.87 -12.99 25.13
C VAL A 195 -0.50 -12.37 25.02
#